data_AF-A0A8S1QR63-F1
#
_entry.id   AF-A0A8S1QR63-F1
#
_cell.length_a   1.000
_cell.length_b   1.000
_cell.length_c   1.000
_cell.angle_alpha   90.00
_cell.angle_beta   90.00
_cell.angle_gamma   90.00
#
_symmetry.space_group_name_H-M   'P 1'
#
loop_
_entity.id
_entity.type
_entity.pdbx_description
1 polymer ?
#
loop_
_entity_poly.entity_id
_entity_poly.type
_entity_poly.pdbx_seq_one_letter_code
_entity_poly.pdbx_strand_id
1 'polypeptide(L)'
;MADYYTYQRKRRDLGKPCNFQDSEIKIAGYTKTIAIIPNYVKRNPNHIDLDNIAEYSEHSVNTERVSTGDKVMCHKEGGWPTGIDPMEQQDQNKYRRRFEKDAAFAVAVKELSNTVEKCILQNNQIDLFEEYFLDEESEHQVENLSTKTLMLFKDQSQGVKRSVSEISWHPEGPIKAAVSYAISRFQQMPEGMLKSSFVWDLQNPNSPEFELETNSPITNLMYNPKLSDQIGGGCYNGLVAVWDVKRGKQPVLTSPVEKSHHDPITHFQWLFSKTGTECVTTSTDGRVLWWDTRKLNEGPIESLNVTEGSNPNDPLIGATVLEYNTEAKNRS
;
A
#
# COMPACT_ATOMS: atom_id res chain seq x y z
N MET A 1 -74.50 -66.30 11.91
CA MET A 1 -73.51 -65.47 12.61
C MET A 1 -74.11 -65.14 13.96
N ALA A 2 -73.61 -65.77 15.03
CA ALA A 2 -74.06 -65.46 16.38
C ALA A 2 -73.24 -64.27 16.87
N ASP A 3 -73.91 -63.17 17.17
CA ASP A 3 -73.28 -62.00 17.78
C ASP A 3 -72.81 -62.37 19.19
N TYR A 4 -71.49 -62.48 19.37
CA TYR A 4 -70.87 -62.73 20.67
C TYR A 4 -70.94 -61.46 21.50
N TYR A 5 -71.87 -61.40 22.46
CA TYR A 5 -71.89 -60.35 23.47
C TYR A 5 -70.70 -60.48 24.42
N THR A 6 -69.69 -59.62 24.28
CA THR A 6 -68.54 -59.57 25.18
C THR A 6 -68.84 -58.61 26.34
N TYR A 7 -68.97 -59.14 27.55
CA TYR A 7 -69.11 -58.32 28.76
C TYR A 7 -67.73 -58.06 29.38
N GLN A 8 -67.34 -56.79 29.51
CA GLN A 8 -66.12 -56.38 30.19
C GLN A 8 -66.47 -55.64 31.49
N ARG A 9 -65.88 -56.07 32.61
CA ARG A 9 -66.01 -55.42 33.92
C ARG A 9 -64.62 -55.07 34.45
N LYS A 10 -64.42 -53.83 34.89
CA LYS A 10 -63.13 -53.41 35.48
C LYS A 10 -62.91 -54.14 36.81
N ARG A 11 -61.67 -54.58 37.08
CA ARG A 11 -61.32 -55.38 38.26
C ARG A 11 -61.71 -54.72 39.59
N ARG A 12 -61.59 -53.40 39.69
CA ARG A 12 -61.99 -52.61 40.87
C ARG A 12 -63.48 -52.67 41.19
N ASP A 13 -64.29 -53.12 40.25
CA ASP A 13 -65.74 -53.17 40.38
C ASP A 13 -66.25 -54.57 40.74
N LEU A 14 -65.38 -55.59 40.83
CA LEU A 14 -65.73 -56.92 41.37
C LEU A 14 -65.85 -56.84 42.90
N GLY A 15 -66.93 -57.42 43.46
CA GLY A 15 -67.19 -57.43 44.91
C GLY A 15 -67.97 -56.23 45.46
N LYS A 16 -68.37 -55.27 44.61
CA LYS A 16 -69.35 -54.24 45.02
C LYS A 16 -70.71 -54.87 45.30
N PRO A 17 -71.43 -54.45 46.36
CA PRO A 17 -72.77 -54.95 46.66
C PRO A 17 -73.70 -54.71 45.47
N CYS A 18 -74.41 -55.75 45.05
CA CYS A 18 -75.38 -55.67 43.95
C CYS A 18 -76.57 -54.82 44.41
N ASN A 19 -76.80 -53.68 43.75
CA ASN A 19 -77.94 -52.83 44.02
C ASN A 19 -79.13 -53.36 43.21
N PHE A 20 -79.85 -54.33 43.76
CA PHE A 20 -81.08 -54.83 43.15
C PHE A 20 -82.14 -53.73 43.24
N GLN A 21 -82.62 -53.29 42.08
CA GLN A 21 -83.72 -52.36 41.94
C GLN A 21 -84.73 -53.02 41.02
N ASP A 22 -86.02 -52.82 41.28
CA ASP A 22 -87.07 -53.28 40.39
C ASP A 22 -86.88 -52.58 39.03
N SER A 23 -86.44 -53.38 38.06
CA SER A 23 -86.27 -52.98 36.67
C SER A 23 -87.39 -53.67 35.89
N GLU A 24 -87.88 -53.01 34.84
CA GLU A 24 -88.76 -53.68 33.88
C GLU A 24 -88.13 -55.01 33.43
N ILE A 25 -88.96 -56.04 33.33
CA ILE A 25 -88.55 -57.41 32.99
C ILE A 25 -87.92 -57.39 31.59
N LYS A 26 -86.59 -57.34 31.51
CA LYS A 26 -85.86 -57.58 30.28
C LYS A 26 -85.73 -59.09 30.13
N ILE A 27 -86.59 -59.68 29.30
CA ILE A 27 -86.53 -61.09 28.95
C ILE A 27 -85.19 -61.32 28.22
N ALA A 28 -84.19 -61.84 28.93
CA ALA A 28 -82.95 -62.32 28.32
C ALA A 28 -83.18 -63.75 27.83
N GLY A 29 -83.92 -63.87 26.74
CA GLY A 29 -84.28 -65.14 26.13
C GLY A 29 -85.25 -64.93 24.97
N TYR A 30 -85.18 -65.81 23.97
CA TYR A 30 -86.03 -65.78 22.78
C TYR A 30 -87.51 -65.71 23.15
N THR A 31 -88.12 -64.54 22.98
CA THR A 31 -89.57 -64.44 22.81
C THR A 31 -89.86 -64.87 21.37
N LYS A 32 -90.69 -65.91 21.19
CA LYS A 32 -91.23 -66.26 19.88
C LYS A 32 -92.06 -65.09 19.37
N THR A 33 -91.44 -64.20 18.61
CA THR A 33 -92.17 -63.17 17.88
C THR A 33 -93.03 -63.88 16.84
N ILE A 34 -94.34 -63.87 17.08
CA ILE A 34 -95.43 -64.49 16.29
C ILE A 34 -95.53 -63.89 14.85
N ALA A 35 -94.63 -62.98 14.47
CA ALA A 35 -94.62 -62.28 13.19
C ALA A 35 -94.00 -63.05 12.00
N ILE A 36 -93.43 -64.25 12.19
CA ILE A 36 -92.79 -65.04 11.10
C ILE A 36 -93.66 -66.23 10.66
N ILE A 37 -94.93 -66.26 11.06
CA ILE A 37 -95.91 -67.30 10.70
C ILE A 37 -96.14 -67.47 9.18
N PRO A 38 -96.08 -66.45 8.31
CA PRO A 38 -96.36 -66.65 6.88
C PRO A 38 -95.32 -67.49 6.13
N ASN A 39 -94.10 -67.61 6.67
CA ASN A 39 -92.98 -68.32 6.04
C ASN A 39 -92.67 -69.66 6.74
N TYR A 40 -93.59 -70.16 7.56
CA TYR A 40 -93.43 -71.44 8.25
C TYR A 40 -93.65 -72.61 7.28
N VAL A 41 -92.55 -73.23 6.85
CA VAL A 41 -92.57 -74.49 6.10
C VAL A 41 -92.29 -75.64 7.05
N LYS A 42 -93.22 -76.59 7.15
CA LYS A 42 -93.12 -77.76 8.01
C LYS A 42 -92.04 -78.71 7.45
N ARG A 43 -90.82 -78.67 8.00
CA ARG A 43 -89.78 -79.65 7.70
C ARG A 43 -89.98 -80.91 8.55
N ASN A 44 -90.21 -82.03 7.86
CA ASN A 44 -90.33 -83.37 8.44
C ASN A 44 -89.80 -84.39 7.41
N PRO A 45 -88.87 -85.29 7.76
CA PRO A 45 -88.20 -85.44 9.07
C PRO A 45 -87.15 -84.34 9.36
N ASN A 46 -87.02 -83.97 10.64
CA ASN A 46 -85.95 -83.12 11.16
C ASN A 46 -84.89 -84.02 11.83
N HIS A 47 -83.63 -83.86 11.45
CA HIS A 47 -82.48 -84.45 12.15
C HIS A 47 -82.00 -83.45 13.20
N ILE A 48 -81.79 -83.89 14.44
CA ILE A 48 -81.14 -83.10 15.50
C ILE A 48 -79.91 -83.90 15.91
N ASP A 49 -78.73 -83.35 15.66
CA ASP A 49 -77.49 -83.90 16.17
C ASP A 49 -77.20 -83.26 17.53
N LEU A 50 -77.18 -84.07 18.58
CA LEU A 50 -76.81 -83.66 19.93
C LEU A 50 -75.37 -84.09 20.17
N ASP A 51 -74.47 -83.12 20.32
CA ASP A 51 -73.06 -83.39 20.63
C ASP A 51 -72.80 -83.20 22.13
N ASN A 52 -71.98 -84.06 22.73
CA ASN A 52 -71.74 -84.12 24.19
C ASN A 52 -70.34 -83.64 24.59
N ILE A 53 -69.81 -82.65 23.87
CA ILE A 53 -68.48 -82.10 24.12
C ILE A 53 -68.59 -80.93 25.13
N ALA A 54 -67.84 -81.00 26.22
CA ALA A 54 -67.82 -79.96 27.24
C ALA A 54 -67.15 -78.68 26.70
N GLU A 55 -67.85 -77.55 26.74
CA GLU A 55 -67.30 -76.23 26.39
C GLU A 55 -66.44 -75.68 27.55
N TYR A 56 -65.21 -75.27 27.23
CA TYR A 56 -64.28 -74.63 28.18
C TYR A 56 -64.07 -73.15 27.84
N SER A 57 -63.84 -72.31 28.86
CA SER A 57 -63.53 -70.88 28.71
C SER A 57 -62.09 -70.57 29.11
N GLU A 58 -61.36 -69.82 28.29
CA GLU A 58 -60.01 -69.31 28.57
C GLU A 58 -60.03 -67.80 28.89
N HIS A 59 -59.15 -67.34 29.79
CA HIS A 59 -58.95 -65.92 30.10
C HIS A 59 -57.47 -65.56 30.11
N SER A 60 -57.08 -64.48 29.43
CA SER A 60 -55.71 -63.93 29.45
C SER A 60 -55.67 -62.52 30.05
N VAL A 61 -54.63 -62.20 30.83
CA VAL A 61 -54.40 -60.86 31.41
C VAL A 61 -53.03 -60.35 31.00
N ASN A 62 -52.96 -59.11 30.51
CA ASN A 62 -51.71 -58.41 30.20
C ASN A 62 -51.66 -57.08 30.99
N THR A 63 -50.52 -56.77 31.60
CA THR A 63 -50.32 -55.52 32.36
C THR A 63 -49.07 -54.80 31.87
N GLU A 64 -49.23 -53.55 31.44
CA GLU A 64 -48.12 -52.70 31.00
C GLU A 64 -47.32 -52.16 32.18
N ARG A 65 -45.99 -52.07 32.02
CA ARG A 65 -45.09 -51.48 33.02
C ARG A 65 -44.98 -49.98 32.82
N VAL A 66 -45.20 -49.21 33.88
CA VAL A 66 -45.03 -47.74 33.90
C VAL A 66 -43.65 -47.38 34.48
N SER A 67 -42.89 -46.53 33.79
CA SER A 67 -41.60 -46.02 34.27
C SER A 67 -41.76 -44.79 35.15
N THR A 68 -41.12 -44.77 36.32
CA THR A 68 -41.03 -43.60 37.21
C THR A 68 -39.57 -43.15 37.35
N GLY A 69 -39.36 -41.86 37.64
CA GLY A 69 -38.03 -41.31 37.93
C GLY A 69 -38.09 -40.20 38.98
N ASP A 70 -37.04 -40.09 39.78
CA ASP A 70 -36.93 -39.14 40.89
C ASP A 70 -36.25 -37.84 40.44
N LYS A 71 -36.69 -36.70 40.99
CA LYS A 71 -36.05 -35.39 40.80
C LYS A 71 -35.51 -34.87 42.12
N VAL A 72 -34.30 -34.31 42.10
CA VAL A 72 -33.66 -33.68 43.26
C VAL A 72 -33.29 -32.24 42.91
N MET A 73 -33.42 -31.32 43.87
CA MET A 73 -32.95 -29.94 43.79
C MET A 73 -31.81 -29.73 44.79
N CYS A 74 -30.75 -29.04 44.38
CA CYS A 74 -29.62 -28.67 45.25
C CYS A 74 -29.36 -27.17 45.09
N HIS A 75 -29.62 -26.40 46.16
CA HIS A 75 -29.31 -24.97 46.21
C HIS A 75 -27.94 -24.81 46.88
N LYS A 76 -26.98 -24.21 46.18
CA LYS A 76 -25.65 -23.92 46.73
C LYS A 76 -25.49 -22.40 46.86
N GLU A 77 -26.06 -21.84 47.92
CA GLU A 77 -25.74 -20.48 48.34
C GLU A 77 -25.11 -20.52 49.72
N GLY A 78 -23.90 -19.97 49.84
CA GLY A 78 -23.18 -19.82 51.10
C GLY A 78 -22.26 -21.00 51.47
N GLY A 79 -20.99 -20.69 51.72
CA GLY A 79 -19.98 -21.62 52.25
C GLY A 79 -19.86 -21.60 53.78
N TRP A 80 -20.91 -21.17 54.48
CA TRP A 80 -20.91 -21.13 55.94
C TRP A 80 -21.01 -22.56 56.50
N PRO A 81 -20.27 -22.89 57.57
CA PRO A 81 -20.36 -24.22 58.19
C PRO A 81 -21.75 -24.52 58.77
N THR A 82 -22.01 -25.80 58.99
CA THR A 82 -23.25 -26.29 59.58
C THR A 82 -23.51 -25.65 60.95
N GLY A 83 -24.67 -25.00 61.10
CA GLY A 83 -25.11 -24.37 62.35
C GLY A 83 -24.84 -22.88 62.48
N ILE A 84 -24.34 -22.21 61.44
CA ILE A 84 -24.25 -20.75 61.37
C ILE A 84 -25.29 -20.28 60.35
N ASP A 85 -26.22 -19.44 60.80
CA ASP A 85 -27.21 -18.85 59.89
C ASP A 85 -26.56 -17.75 59.04
N PRO A 86 -26.51 -17.88 57.70
CA PRO A 86 -25.98 -16.85 56.81
C PRO A 86 -26.83 -15.57 56.80
N MET A 87 -28.06 -15.58 57.28
CA MET A 87 -28.91 -14.38 57.33
C MET A 87 -28.68 -13.57 58.61
N GLU A 88 -28.14 -14.21 59.66
CA GLU A 88 -27.94 -13.60 60.97
C GLU A 88 -26.53 -13.01 61.12
N GLN A 89 -26.44 -11.68 61.13
CA GLN A 89 -25.14 -10.98 61.14
C GLN A 89 -24.35 -11.20 62.44
N GLN A 90 -25.03 -11.46 63.56
CA GLN A 90 -24.37 -11.74 64.83
C GLN A 90 -23.60 -13.07 64.80
N ASP A 91 -24.19 -14.10 64.21
CA ASP A 91 -23.57 -15.42 64.10
C ASP A 91 -22.40 -15.43 63.11
N GLN A 92 -22.51 -14.71 61.99
CA GLN A 92 -21.38 -14.49 61.07
C GLN A 92 -20.20 -13.78 61.76
N ASN A 93 -20.47 -12.73 62.53
CA ASN A 93 -19.43 -11.96 63.21
C ASN A 93 -18.78 -12.75 64.34
N LYS A 94 -19.56 -13.54 65.07
CA LYS A 94 -19.05 -14.44 66.11
C LYS A 94 -18.16 -15.52 65.50
N TYR A 95 -18.54 -16.08 64.35
CA TYR A 95 -17.72 -17.02 63.61
C TYR A 95 -16.41 -16.40 63.12
N ARG A 96 -16.46 -15.25 62.43
CA ARG A 96 -15.24 -14.55 61.96
C ARG A 96 -14.28 -14.21 63.10
N ARG A 97 -14.79 -13.61 64.19
CA ARG A 97 -13.98 -13.27 65.37
C ARG A 97 -13.36 -14.48 66.05
N ARG A 98 -13.98 -15.66 65.97
CA ARG A 98 -13.39 -16.89 66.49
C ARG A 98 -12.16 -17.30 65.69
N PHE A 99 -12.21 -17.19 64.37
CA PHE A 99 -11.08 -17.50 63.48
C PHE A 99 -9.98 -16.44 63.53
N GLU A 100 -10.34 -15.15 63.62
CA GLU A 100 -9.36 -14.06 63.75
C GLU A 100 -8.54 -14.14 65.04
N LYS A 101 -9.10 -14.74 66.10
CA LYS A 101 -8.41 -14.97 67.37
C LYS A 101 -7.53 -16.22 67.38
N ASP A 102 -7.62 -17.06 66.34
CA ASP A 102 -6.73 -18.21 66.21
C ASP A 102 -5.30 -17.72 65.92
N ALA A 103 -4.34 -18.18 66.72
CA ALA A 103 -2.94 -17.82 66.54
C ALA A 103 -2.40 -18.28 65.16
N ALA A 104 -2.93 -19.40 64.64
CA ALA A 104 -2.56 -19.90 63.31
C ALA A 104 -2.99 -18.95 62.18
N PHE A 105 -4.11 -18.26 62.34
CA PHE A 105 -4.62 -17.32 61.33
C PHE A 105 -3.66 -16.14 61.14
N ALA A 106 -3.21 -15.51 62.23
CA ALA A 106 -2.29 -14.38 62.16
C ALA A 106 -0.93 -14.76 61.52
N VAL A 107 -0.42 -15.96 61.80
CA VAL A 107 0.82 -16.47 61.21
C VAL A 107 0.63 -16.71 59.71
N ALA A 108 -0.44 -17.40 59.31
CA ALA A 108 -0.73 -17.67 57.89
C ALA A 108 -0.94 -16.39 57.09
N VAL A 109 -1.67 -15.41 57.63
CA VAL A 109 -1.88 -14.10 56.99
C VAL A 109 -0.55 -13.37 56.78
N LYS A 110 0.35 -13.41 57.77
CA LYS A 110 1.68 -12.77 57.69
C LYS A 110 2.59 -13.45 56.65
N GLU A 111 2.55 -14.78 56.55
CA GLU A 111 3.31 -15.51 55.52
C GLU A 111 2.79 -15.21 54.11
N LEU A 112 1.47 -15.19 53.95
CA LEU A 112 0.81 -14.81 52.70
C LEU A 112 1.10 -13.34 52.33
N SER A 113 1.04 -12.41 53.30
CA SER A 113 1.34 -10.99 53.04
C SER A 113 2.76 -10.80 52.54
N ASN A 114 3.76 -11.46 53.15
CA ASN A 114 5.14 -11.40 52.70
C ASN A 114 5.33 -11.97 51.28
N THR A 115 4.48 -12.92 50.88
CA THR A 115 4.53 -13.53 49.54
C THR A 115 3.89 -12.58 48.52
N VAL A 116 2.72 -12.02 48.83
CA VAL A 116 2.01 -11.06 48.00
C VAL A 116 2.81 -9.76 47.82
N GLU A 117 3.46 -9.29 48.88
CA GLU A 117 4.32 -8.09 48.83
C GLU A 117 5.43 -8.23 47.79
N LYS A 118 6.07 -9.41 47.72
CA LYS A 118 7.08 -9.68 46.68
C LYS A 118 6.48 -9.60 45.26
N CYS A 119 5.29 -10.17 45.06
CA CYS A 119 4.62 -10.10 43.76
C CYS A 119 4.24 -8.66 43.37
N ILE A 120 3.79 -7.85 44.33
CA ILE A 120 3.45 -6.45 44.08
C ILE A 120 4.71 -5.64 43.73
N LEU A 121 5.79 -5.81 44.50
CA LEU A 121 7.06 -5.13 44.22
C LEU A 121 7.63 -5.52 42.86
N GLN A 122 7.48 -6.79 42.45
CA GLN A 122 7.88 -7.28 41.15
C GLN A 122 7.07 -6.65 40.01
N ASN A 123 5.74 -6.57 40.15
CA ASN A 123 4.87 -5.95 39.14
C ASN A 123 5.13 -4.44 38.99
N ASN A 124 5.56 -3.77 40.06
CA ASN A 124 5.90 -2.35 40.03
C ASN A 124 7.30 -2.07 39.46
N GLN A 125 8.17 -3.09 39.34
CA GLN A 125 9.54 -2.88 38.87
C GLN A 125 9.58 -2.55 37.38
N ILE A 126 8.75 -3.23 36.58
CA ILE A 126 8.60 -3.04 35.13
C ILE A 126 7.15 -3.34 34.80
N ASP A 127 6.49 -2.41 34.11
CA ASP A 127 5.18 -2.69 33.55
C ASP A 127 5.34 -3.60 32.32
N LEU A 128 5.07 -4.90 32.52
CA LEU A 128 5.10 -5.91 31.46
C LEU A 128 3.98 -5.72 30.43
N PHE A 129 2.98 -4.89 30.73
CA PHE A 129 1.80 -4.68 29.89
C PHE A 129 1.80 -3.30 29.21
N GLU A 130 2.88 -2.53 29.35
CA GLU A 130 3.07 -1.29 28.60
C GLU A 130 3.36 -1.62 27.13
N GLU A 131 2.48 -1.14 26.24
CA GLU A 131 2.65 -1.25 24.80
C GLU A 131 3.26 0.06 24.27
N TYR A 132 4.53 -0.03 23.88
CA TYR A 132 5.27 1.09 23.30
C TYR A 132 4.67 1.45 21.93
N PHE A 133 4.60 2.76 21.62
CA PHE A 133 4.19 3.28 20.31
C PHE A 133 2.70 3.08 19.95
N LEU A 134 1.82 2.92 20.94
CA LEU A 134 0.37 2.69 20.77
C LEU A 134 -0.35 3.71 19.88
N ASP A 135 0.17 4.95 19.79
CA ASP A 135 -0.38 6.04 18.98
C ASP A 135 0.59 6.57 17.90
N GLU A 136 1.73 5.89 17.67
CA GLU A 136 2.65 6.30 16.59
C GLU A 136 2.29 5.61 15.27
N GLU A 137 1.97 6.40 14.26
CA GLU A 137 1.91 5.91 12.88
C GLU A 137 3.33 5.78 12.34
N SER A 138 3.72 4.59 11.90
CA SER A 138 5.05 4.36 11.34
C SER A 138 5.19 5.07 9.98
N GLU A 139 5.77 6.27 9.97
CA GLU A 139 6.13 6.95 8.73
C GLU A 139 7.35 6.29 8.07
N HIS A 140 7.09 5.43 7.09
CA HIS A 140 8.10 4.96 6.17
C HIS A 140 8.17 5.91 4.97
N GLN A 141 9.03 6.92 5.04
CA GLN A 141 9.28 7.81 3.90
C GLN A 141 10.10 7.08 2.84
N VAL A 142 9.41 6.40 1.92
CA VAL A 142 10.02 5.87 0.70
C VAL A 142 10.11 7.02 -0.30
N GLU A 143 11.26 7.69 -0.36
CA GLU A 143 11.51 8.71 -1.38
C GLU A 143 11.68 8.04 -2.75
N ASN A 144 10.61 8.03 -3.54
CA ASN A 144 10.66 7.61 -4.93
C ASN A 144 11.21 8.75 -5.79
N LEU A 145 12.26 8.49 -6.59
CA LEU A 145 12.74 9.46 -7.59
C LEU A 145 11.63 9.70 -8.63
N SER A 146 11.18 10.95 -8.74
CA SER A 146 10.19 11.39 -9.72
C SER A 146 10.77 12.49 -10.59
N THR A 147 10.73 12.31 -11.91
CA THR A 147 11.10 13.35 -12.88
C THR A 147 9.84 13.88 -13.55
N LYS A 148 9.66 15.20 -13.53
CA LYS A 148 8.54 15.88 -14.21
C LYS A 148 9.09 16.94 -15.17
N THR A 149 8.57 16.96 -16.39
CA THR A 149 8.83 18.05 -17.34
C THR A 149 8.01 19.26 -16.93
N LEU A 150 8.68 20.35 -16.54
CA LEU A 150 8.01 21.59 -16.14
C LEU A 150 7.66 22.45 -17.36
N MET A 151 8.59 22.57 -18.32
CA MET A 151 8.49 23.50 -19.44
C MET A 151 9.10 22.89 -20.71
N LEU A 152 8.63 23.33 -21.87
CA LEU A 152 9.15 22.91 -23.18
C LEU A 152 9.60 24.13 -23.98
N PHE A 153 10.91 24.24 -24.21
CA PHE A 153 11.51 25.26 -25.07
C PHE A 153 11.77 24.65 -26.44
N LYS A 154 11.17 25.24 -27.49
CA LYS A 154 11.21 24.68 -28.85
C LYS A 154 11.90 25.64 -29.81
N ASP A 155 12.84 25.12 -30.59
CA ASP A 155 13.52 25.87 -31.65
C ASP A 155 12.52 26.57 -32.59
N GLN A 156 12.79 27.83 -32.90
CA GLN A 156 11.96 28.69 -33.76
C GLN A 156 12.23 28.48 -35.26
N SER A 157 13.21 27.64 -35.62
CA SER A 157 13.50 27.29 -37.02
C SER A 157 12.28 26.67 -37.71
N GLN A 158 11.86 27.28 -38.83
CA GLN A 158 10.78 26.77 -39.68
C GLN A 158 11.36 25.89 -40.79
N GLY A 159 10.84 24.66 -40.94
CA GLY A 159 11.27 23.71 -41.96
C GLY A 159 12.41 22.80 -41.52
N VAL A 160 13.61 23.35 -41.29
CA VAL A 160 14.81 22.56 -40.95
C VAL A 160 14.87 22.31 -39.45
N LYS A 161 14.81 21.04 -39.05
CA LYS A 161 14.97 20.62 -37.65
C LYS A 161 16.46 20.60 -37.27
N ARG A 162 16.83 21.35 -36.24
CA ARG A 162 18.18 21.41 -35.68
C ARG A 162 18.21 20.68 -34.33
N SER A 163 19.35 20.10 -33.98
CA SER A 163 19.58 19.54 -32.64
C SER A 163 20.08 20.62 -31.70
N VAL A 164 19.70 20.53 -30.43
CA VAL A 164 20.37 21.30 -29.36
C VAL A 164 21.79 20.77 -29.25
N SER A 165 22.78 21.64 -29.37
CA SER A 165 24.19 21.26 -29.28
C SER A 165 24.79 21.59 -27.91
N GLU A 166 24.40 22.71 -27.30
CA GLU A 166 24.80 23.08 -25.94
C GLU A 166 23.73 23.92 -25.23
N ILE A 167 23.69 23.80 -23.91
CA ILE A 167 22.84 24.60 -23.03
C ILE A 167 23.72 25.23 -21.96
N SER A 168 23.66 26.56 -21.84
CA SER A 168 24.37 27.30 -20.81
C SER A 168 23.39 28.12 -19.97
N TRP A 169 23.41 27.90 -18.66
CA TRP A 169 22.58 28.63 -17.71
C TRP A 169 23.19 29.99 -17.37
N HIS A 170 22.32 30.98 -17.15
CA HIS A 170 22.74 32.29 -16.70
C HIS A 170 23.37 32.22 -15.29
N PRO A 171 24.52 32.87 -15.04
CA PRO A 171 25.30 32.67 -13.81
C PRO A 171 24.63 33.23 -12.55
N GLU A 172 23.79 34.27 -12.69
CA GLU A 172 23.09 34.90 -11.55
C GLU A 172 21.79 34.17 -11.13
N GLY A 173 21.34 33.17 -11.89
CA GLY A 173 20.18 32.36 -11.52
C GLY A 173 19.56 31.56 -12.67
N PRO A 174 18.79 30.50 -12.37
CA PRO A 174 18.24 29.57 -13.36
C PRO A 174 17.00 30.14 -14.08
N ILE A 175 16.94 31.45 -14.29
CA ILE A 175 15.80 32.11 -14.97
C ILE A 175 16.02 32.10 -16.47
N LYS A 176 17.28 32.11 -16.92
CA LYS A 176 17.61 32.20 -18.34
C LYS A 176 18.59 31.10 -18.74
N ALA A 177 18.40 30.58 -19.94
CA ALA A 177 19.28 29.59 -20.54
C ALA A 177 19.57 29.97 -22.00
N ALA A 178 20.84 30.08 -22.34
CA ALA A 178 21.28 30.15 -23.72
C ALA A 178 21.34 28.73 -24.29
N VAL A 179 20.80 28.53 -25.48
CA VAL A 179 20.72 27.23 -26.13
C VAL A 179 21.23 27.36 -27.56
N SER A 180 22.27 26.62 -27.89
CA SER A 180 22.79 26.54 -29.26
C SER A 180 22.07 25.46 -30.05
N TYR A 181 21.83 25.75 -31.32
CA TYR A 181 21.16 24.85 -32.24
C TYR A 181 22.00 24.65 -33.50
N ALA A 182 22.47 23.42 -33.69
CA ALA A 182 23.31 23.05 -34.83
C ALA A 182 22.92 21.68 -35.39
N ILE A 183 23.35 21.40 -36.62
CA ILE A 183 23.31 20.06 -37.21
C ILE A 183 24.76 19.61 -37.34
N SER A 184 25.20 18.70 -36.47
CA SER A 184 26.59 18.24 -36.43
C SER A 184 26.93 17.18 -37.51
N ARG A 185 26.04 16.95 -38.49
CA ARG A 185 26.27 15.97 -39.55
C ARG A 185 27.12 16.58 -40.66
N PHE A 186 28.28 15.98 -40.90
CA PHE A 186 29.21 16.38 -41.95
C PHE A 186 28.50 16.49 -43.32
N GLN A 187 28.76 17.59 -44.04
CA GLN A 187 28.24 17.91 -45.38
C GLN A 187 26.72 18.16 -45.53
N GLN A 188 25.98 18.32 -44.42
CA GLN A 188 24.55 18.68 -44.47
C GLN A 188 24.31 20.02 -43.77
N MET A 189 24.62 21.12 -44.45
CA MET A 189 23.99 22.42 -44.16
C MET A 189 22.87 22.62 -45.18
N PRO A 190 21.61 22.32 -44.81
CA PRO A 190 20.48 22.52 -45.71
C PRO A 190 20.35 24.00 -46.06
N GLU A 191 20.00 24.29 -47.31
CA GLU A 191 19.66 25.67 -47.72
C GLU A 191 18.47 26.17 -46.88
N GLY A 192 18.57 27.42 -46.42
CA GLY A 192 17.55 28.03 -45.54
C GLY A 192 17.61 27.61 -44.07
N MET A 193 18.60 26.82 -43.64
CA MET A 193 18.82 26.54 -42.22
C MET A 193 19.11 27.83 -41.46
N LEU A 194 18.35 28.06 -40.39
CA LEU A 194 18.59 29.17 -39.48
C LEU A 194 19.96 28.98 -38.81
N LYS A 195 20.75 30.05 -38.72
CA LYS A 195 22.10 30.03 -38.11
C LYS A 195 22.09 30.59 -36.69
N SER A 196 21.03 31.31 -36.33
CA SER A 196 20.88 31.92 -35.02
C SER A 196 20.55 30.91 -33.93
N SER A 197 21.03 31.19 -32.73
CA SER A 197 20.69 30.47 -31.50
C SER A 197 19.91 31.37 -30.56
N PHE A 198 19.38 30.84 -29.46
CA PHE A 198 18.40 31.57 -28.66
C PHE A 198 18.72 31.56 -27.17
N VAL A 199 18.37 32.66 -26.50
CA VAL A 199 18.27 32.73 -25.05
C VAL A 199 16.80 32.62 -24.67
N TRP A 200 16.50 31.68 -23.80
CA TRP A 200 15.18 31.42 -23.27
C TRP A 200 15.06 31.93 -21.84
N ASP A 201 13.90 32.49 -21.52
CA ASP A 201 13.50 32.86 -20.17
C ASP A 201 12.44 31.87 -19.67
N LEU A 202 12.62 31.33 -18.47
CA LEU A 202 11.66 30.45 -17.81
C LEU A 202 10.32 31.15 -17.54
N GLN A 203 10.27 32.47 -17.51
CA GLN A 203 9.00 33.19 -17.39
C GLN A 203 8.17 33.13 -18.69
N ASN A 204 8.82 32.98 -19.85
CA ASN A 204 8.20 33.06 -21.16
C ASN A 204 8.70 31.94 -22.11
N PRO A 205 8.18 30.71 -22.01
CA PRO A 205 8.68 29.56 -22.78
C PRO A 205 8.32 29.57 -24.28
N ASN A 206 7.33 30.37 -24.69
CA ASN A 206 6.80 30.33 -26.06
C ASN A 206 7.64 31.14 -27.06
N SER A 207 8.42 32.11 -26.58
CA SER A 207 9.23 32.99 -27.42
C SER A 207 10.60 33.21 -26.78
N PRO A 208 11.69 33.10 -27.55
CA PRO A 208 13.00 33.41 -27.02
C PRO A 208 13.08 34.88 -26.62
N GLU A 209 13.78 35.17 -25.54
CA GLU A 209 14.04 36.55 -25.10
C GLU A 209 15.05 37.22 -26.02
N PHE A 210 16.07 36.47 -26.44
CA PHE A 210 17.14 36.99 -27.28
C PHE A 210 17.52 36.01 -28.38
N GLU A 211 17.92 36.57 -29.52
CA GLU A 211 18.40 35.83 -30.68
C GLU A 211 19.86 36.19 -30.94
N LEU A 212 20.71 35.16 -31.01
CA LEU A 212 22.15 35.25 -31.26
C LEU A 212 22.39 34.98 -32.75
N GLU A 213 22.49 36.02 -33.56
CA GLU A 213 22.69 35.92 -35.01
C GLU A 213 24.17 35.73 -35.38
N THR A 214 24.42 34.93 -36.42
CA THR A 214 25.77 34.60 -36.89
C THR A 214 25.79 34.28 -38.39
N ASN A 215 26.99 34.33 -38.98
CA ASN A 215 27.22 33.93 -40.37
C ASN A 215 27.34 32.41 -40.56
N SER A 216 27.55 31.65 -39.47
CA SER A 216 27.70 30.19 -39.45
C SER A 216 27.04 29.63 -38.18
N PRO A 217 26.36 28.45 -38.21
CA PRO A 217 25.68 27.91 -37.03
C PRO A 217 26.57 27.84 -35.80
N ILE A 218 26.01 28.25 -34.65
CA ILE A 218 26.68 28.17 -33.35
C ILE A 218 26.65 26.72 -32.89
N THR A 219 27.82 26.12 -32.71
CA THR A 219 27.96 24.74 -32.24
C THR A 219 27.96 24.67 -30.72
N ASN A 220 28.60 25.62 -30.07
CA ASN A 220 28.77 25.66 -28.62
C ASN A 220 28.71 27.10 -28.12
N LEU A 221 28.17 27.30 -26.93
CA LEU A 221 28.03 28.61 -26.32
C LEU A 221 28.08 28.52 -24.79
N MET A 222 28.49 29.63 -24.16
CA MET A 222 28.60 29.72 -22.72
C MET A 222 28.40 31.16 -22.24
N TYR A 223 27.60 31.34 -21.19
CA TYR A 223 27.55 32.59 -20.45
C TYR A 223 28.88 32.87 -19.75
N ASN A 224 29.30 34.12 -19.77
CA ASN A 224 30.47 34.53 -19.03
C ASN A 224 30.13 34.57 -17.52
N PRO A 225 30.84 33.79 -16.68
CA PRO A 225 30.52 33.68 -15.25
C PRO A 225 30.76 34.97 -14.46
N LYS A 226 31.55 35.91 -15.01
CA LYS A 226 31.83 37.21 -14.38
C LYS A 226 31.05 38.36 -15.01
N LEU A 227 30.90 38.35 -16.33
CA LEU A 227 30.17 39.36 -17.08
C LEU A 227 28.87 38.75 -17.59
N SER A 228 27.84 38.68 -16.73
CA SER A 228 26.58 37.98 -16.99
C SER A 228 25.85 38.40 -18.28
N ASP A 229 26.08 39.62 -18.76
CA ASP A 229 25.54 40.12 -20.03
C ASP A 229 26.21 39.55 -21.29
N GLN A 230 27.37 38.89 -21.16
CA GLN A 230 28.15 38.39 -22.27
C GLN A 230 27.99 36.87 -22.46
N ILE A 231 27.82 36.48 -23.72
CA ILE A 231 27.79 35.09 -24.15
C ILE A 231 28.92 34.90 -25.15
N GLY A 232 29.77 33.92 -24.94
CA GLY A 232 30.80 33.52 -25.88
C GLY A 232 30.41 32.21 -26.54
N GLY A 233 30.87 31.96 -27.76
CA GLY A 233 30.56 30.71 -28.45
C GLY A 233 31.43 30.45 -29.66
N GLY A 234 31.42 29.19 -30.07
CA GLY A 234 32.10 28.70 -31.25
C GLY A 234 31.13 28.43 -32.39
N CYS A 235 31.57 28.72 -33.60
CA CYS A 235 30.82 28.48 -34.82
C CYS A 235 31.35 27.26 -35.58
N TYR A 236 30.50 26.70 -36.44
CA TYR A 236 30.86 25.56 -37.29
C TYR A 236 32.01 25.84 -38.26
N ASN A 237 32.27 27.11 -38.61
CA ASN A 237 33.36 27.50 -39.49
C ASN A 237 34.68 27.79 -38.75
N GLY A 238 34.80 27.37 -37.48
CA GLY A 238 36.00 27.54 -36.67
C GLY A 238 36.17 28.93 -36.04
N LEU A 239 35.23 29.86 -36.27
CA LEU A 239 35.28 31.20 -35.69
C LEU A 239 34.73 31.24 -34.27
N VAL A 240 35.33 32.10 -33.45
CA VAL A 240 34.86 32.47 -32.11
C VAL A 240 34.06 33.76 -32.21
N ALA A 241 32.90 33.79 -31.58
CA ALA A 241 32.07 34.97 -31.51
C ALA A 241 31.61 35.26 -30.07
N VAL A 242 31.43 36.54 -29.77
CA VAL A 242 30.97 37.01 -28.46
C VAL A 242 29.81 37.98 -28.66
N TRP A 243 28.70 37.73 -27.99
CA TRP A 243 27.50 38.55 -27.98
C TRP A 243 27.36 39.26 -26.63
N ASP A 244 26.78 40.45 -26.66
CA ASP A 244 26.37 41.21 -25.49
C ASP A 244 24.86 41.41 -25.59
N VAL A 245 24.11 40.83 -24.64
CA VAL A 245 22.64 40.84 -24.66
C VAL A 245 22.08 42.27 -24.65
N LYS A 246 22.84 43.26 -24.17
CA LYS A 246 22.44 44.68 -24.16
C LYS A 246 22.65 45.40 -25.49
N ARG A 247 23.49 44.87 -26.39
CA ARG A 247 23.89 45.56 -27.63
C ARG A 247 23.12 45.12 -28.87
N GLY A 248 22.36 44.03 -28.78
CA GLY A 248 21.54 43.50 -29.86
C GLY A 248 22.08 42.20 -30.45
N LYS A 249 21.37 41.66 -31.43
CA LYS A 249 21.47 40.26 -31.87
C LYS A 249 22.81 39.84 -32.50
N GLN A 250 23.54 40.80 -33.06
CA GLN A 250 24.79 40.56 -33.79
C GLN A 250 25.97 40.38 -32.82
N PRO A 251 26.99 39.60 -33.17
CA PRO A 251 28.17 39.44 -32.33
C PRO A 251 28.90 40.78 -32.21
N VAL A 252 29.27 41.13 -30.99
CA VAL A 252 30.06 42.33 -30.69
C VAL A 252 31.51 42.12 -31.11
N LEU A 253 31.99 40.89 -31.00
CA LEU A 253 33.34 40.48 -31.38
C LEU A 253 33.28 39.19 -32.19
N THR A 254 34.15 39.07 -33.18
CA THR A 254 34.33 37.85 -33.98
C THR A 254 35.80 37.70 -34.32
N SER A 255 36.35 36.49 -34.16
CA SER A 255 37.74 36.21 -34.46
C SER A 255 38.03 36.26 -35.98
N PRO A 256 39.26 36.62 -36.39
CA PRO A 256 39.64 36.64 -37.79
C PRO A 256 39.79 35.21 -38.35
N VAL A 257 39.30 34.99 -39.57
CA VAL A 257 39.31 33.66 -40.22
C VAL A 257 40.71 33.06 -40.30
N GLU A 258 41.73 33.89 -40.59
CA GLU A 258 43.12 33.45 -40.78
C GLU A 258 43.79 32.90 -39.52
N LYS A 259 43.30 33.28 -38.33
CA LYS A 259 43.91 32.91 -37.04
C LYS A 259 43.00 32.04 -36.18
N SER A 260 41.87 31.61 -36.72
CA SER A 260 40.87 30.78 -36.03
C SER A 260 41.08 29.29 -36.33
N HIS A 261 40.24 28.43 -35.75
CA HIS A 261 40.25 27.01 -36.09
C HIS A 261 39.90 26.79 -37.57
N HIS A 262 40.43 25.72 -38.16
CA HIS A 262 40.10 25.34 -39.54
C HIS A 262 38.88 24.43 -39.61
N ASP A 263 38.54 23.80 -38.48
CA ASP A 263 37.43 22.88 -38.32
C ASP A 263 36.40 23.43 -37.32
N PRO A 264 35.18 22.87 -37.27
CA PRO A 264 34.15 23.25 -36.31
C PRO A 264 34.68 23.25 -34.87
N ILE A 265 34.41 24.34 -34.15
CA ILE A 265 34.72 24.39 -32.72
C ILE A 265 33.83 23.37 -32.03
N THR A 266 34.41 22.55 -31.17
CA THR A 266 33.75 21.48 -30.41
C THR A 266 33.36 21.92 -29.01
N HIS A 267 34.17 22.80 -28.40
CA HIS A 267 33.90 23.33 -27.07
C HIS A 267 34.43 24.76 -26.92
N PHE A 268 33.72 25.56 -26.13
CA PHE A 268 34.08 26.92 -25.76
C PHE A 268 33.94 27.04 -24.24
N GLN A 269 35.00 27.48 -23.57
CA GLN A 269 35.02 27.61 -22.10
C GLN A 269 35.61 28.96 -21.69
N TRP A 270 34.90 29.70 -20.82
CA TRP A 270 35.46 30.88 -20.17
C TRP A 270 36.46 30.48 -19.10
N LEU A 271 37.61 31.18 -19.03
CA LEU A 271 38.59 31.00 -17.98
C LEU A 271 38.29 31.91 -16.79
N PHE A 272 38.59 31.42 -15.58
CA PHE A 272 38.50 32.20 -14.34
C PHE A 272 39.67 33.19 -14.20
N SER A 273 39.77 34.11 -15.14
CA SER A 273 40.72 35.23 -15.12
C SER A 273 40.19 36.35 -14.22
N LYS A 274 41.06 37.22 -13.69
CA LYS A 274 40.61 38.36 -12.86
C LYS A 274 39.65 39.27 -13.61
N THR A 275 39.92 39.50 -14.90
CA THR A 275 39.13 40.36 -15.79
C THR A 275 37.89 39.67 -16.37
N GLY A 276 37.84 38.34 -16.40
CA GLY A 276 36.73 37.60 -17.02
C GLY A 276 36.71 37.70 -18.54
N THR A 277 37.84 38.04 -19.17
CA THR A 277 37.92 38.32 -20.61
C THR A 277 38.58 37.22 -21.42
N GLU A 278 39.10 36.19 -20.74
CA GLU A 278 39.87 35.10 -21.33
C GLU A 278 38.99 33.86 -21.56
N CYS A 279 39.16 33.20 -22.69
CA CYS A 279 38.45 31.96 -23.01
C CYS A 279 39.36 30.99 -23.79
N VAL A 280 38.92 29.72 -23.84
CA VAL A 280 39.61 28.64 -24.54
C VAL A 280 38.64 27.94 -25.46
N THR A 281 39.14 27.55 -26.63
CA THR A 281 38.38 26.78 -27.61
C THR A 281 39.13 25.54 -28.06
N THR A 282 38.37 24.49 -28.37
CA THR A 282 38.87 23.27 -29.01
C THR A 282 38.16 22.98 -30.30
N SER A 283 38.82 22.22 -31.17
CA SER A 283 38.25 21.78 -32.43
C SER A 283 38.74 20.37 -32.79
N THR A 284 38.11 19.79 -33.82
CA THR A 284 38.53 18.53 -34.41
C THR A 284 39.85 18.65 -35.20
N ASP A 285 40.32 19.87 -35.47
CA ASP A 285 41.66 20.13 -36.04
C ASP A 285 42.83 19.78 -35.11
N GLY A 286 42.52 19.40 -33.86
CA GLY A 286 43.51 19.02 -32.85
C GLY A 286 44.29 20.20 -32.28
N ARG A 287 43.76 21.42 -32.42
CA ARG A 287 44.30 22.62 -31.76
C ARG A 287 43.42 23.02 -30.58
N VAL A 288 44.07 23.50 -29.54
CA VAL A 288 43.48 24.23 -28.42
C VAL A 288 43.98 25.66 -28.53
N LEU A 289 43.07 26.63 -28.58
CA LEU A 289 43.41 28.04 -28.73
C LEU A 289 42.92 28.85 -27.52
N TRP A 290 43.80 29.67 -26.96
CA TRP A 290 43.49 30.61 -25.88
C TRP A 290 43.26 31.99 -26.46
N TRP A 291 42.24 32.69 -25.99
CA TRP A 291 41.80 33.98 -26.52
C TRP A 291 41.63 35.01 -25.41
N ASP A 292 41.93 36.28 -25.71
CA ASP A 292 41.48 37.43 -24.91
C ASP A 292 40.48 38.22 -25.74
N THR A 293 39.25 38.33 -25.24
CA THR A 293 38.17 39.08 -25.91
C THR A 293 38.53 40.55 -26.16
N ARG A 294 39.39 41.16 -25.35
CA ARG A 294 39.86 42.55 -25.58
C ARG A 294 40.72 42.69 -26.84
N LYS A 295 41.32 41.59 -27.28
CA LYS A 295 42.26 41.51 -28.39
C LYS A 295 41.89 40.40 -29.37
N LEU A 296 40.59 40.07 -29.48
CA LEU A 296 40.13 38.94 -30.29
C LEU A 296 40.56 39.05 -31.77
N ASN A 297 40.67 40.27 -32.28
CA ASN A 297 41.12 40.56 -33.65
C ASN A 297 42.62 40.31 -33.87
N GLU A 298 43.44 40.31 -32.81
CA GLU A 298 44.89 40.03 -32.90
C GLU A 298 45.18 38.53 -33.07
N GLY A 299 44.21 37.66 -32.76
CA GLY A 299 44.36 36.20 -32.80
C GLY A 299 44.41 35.56 -31.40
N PRO A 300 44.72 34.27 -31.32
CA PRO A 300 44.88 33.58 -30.04
C PRO A 300 46.15 34.04 -29.33
N ILE A 301 46.09 34.12 -28.00
CA ILE A 301 47.24 34.41 -27.12
C ILE A 301 48.24 33.26 -27.17
N GLU A 302 47.70 32.04 -27.14
CA GLU A 302 48.47 30.80 -27.09
C GLU A 302 47.75 29.74 -27.92
N SER A 303 48.51 28.82 -28.49
CA SER A 303 48.01 27.68 -29.25
C SER A 303 48.74 26.42 -28.83
N LEU A 304 48.00 25.36 -28.53
CA LEU A 304 48.53 24.03 -28.21
C LEU A 304 48.03 23.04 -29.26
N ASN A 305 48.93 22.25 -29.81
CA ASN A 305 48.61 21.12 -30.65
C ASN A 305 48.48 19.87 -29.76
N VAL A 306 47.36 19.16 -29.88
CA VAL A 306 47.08 17.93 -29.12
C VAL A 306 47.64 16.75 -29.92
N THR A 307 48.65 16.08 -29.37
CA THR A 307 49.32 14.91 -29.96
C THR A 307 49.41 13.77 -28.93
N GLU A 308 49.49 12.52 -29.41
CA GLU A 308 49.64 11.34 -28.51
C GLU A 308 51.04 11.24 -27.90
N GLY A 309 52.04 11.76 -28.60
CA GLY A 309 53.43 11.70 -28.21
C GLY A 309 54.12 13.07 -28.23
N SER A 310 55.41 13.03 -27.90
CA SER A 310 56.27 14.22 -27.81
C SER A 310 56.94 14.56 -29.14
N ASN A 311 56.73 13.78 -30.21
CA ASN A 311 57.38 14.05 -31.48
C ASN A 311 56.60 15.13 -32.25
N PRO A 312 57.27 16.12 -32.85
CA PRO A 312 56.61 17.17 -33.63
C PRO A 312 55.81 16.69 -34.85
N ASN A 313 56.03 15.45 -35.29
CA ASN A 313 55.37 14.84 -36.45
C ASN A 313 54.23 13.89 -36.05
N ASP A 314 53.91 13.78 -34.77
CA ASP A 314 52.81 12.94 -34.32
C ASP A 314 51.48 13.49 -34.87
N PRO A 315 50.53 12.61 -35.23
CA PRO A 315 49.24 13.04 -35.78
C PRO A 315 48.48 13.88 -34.74
N LEU A 316 47.83 14.95 -35.22
CA LEU A 316 46.96 15.77 -34.39
C LEU A 316 45.70 14.99 -34.01
N ILE A 317 45.32 15.10 -32.74
CA ILE A 317 44.14 14.44 -32.18
C ILE A 317 43.09 15.50 -31.88
N GLY A 318 41.90 15.36 -32.46
CA GLY A 318 40.78 16.25 -32.18
C GLY A 318 40.34 16.22 -30.71
N ALA A 319 39.99 17.38 -30.17
CA ALA A 319 39.46 17.51 -28.82
C ALA A 319 37.95 17.80 -28.87
N THR A 320 37.17 17.25 -27.92
CA THR A 320 35.71 17.36 -27.91
C THR A 320 35.16 18.23 -26.80
N VAL A 321 35.65 18.06 -25.56
CA VAL A 321 35.21 18.82 -24.38
C VAL A 321 36.43 19.16 -23.54
N LEU A 322 36.44 20.36 -22.96
CA LEU A 322 37.43 20.78 -21.97
C LEU A 322 36.71 21.04 -20.66
N GLU A 323 37.36 20.69 -19.56
CA GLU A 323 36.89 21.06 -18.23
C GLU A 323 37.99 21.84 -17.52
N TYR A 324 37.66 23.04 -17.05
CA TYR A 324 38.59 23.84 -16.27
C TYR A 324 38.33 23.63 -14.78
N ASN A 325 39.30 23.05 -14.07
CA ASN A 325 39.22 22.82 -12.65
C ASN A 325 40.12 23.81 -11.88
N THR A 326 39.51 24.67 -11.07
CA THR A 326 40.23 25.64 -10.21
C THR A 326 41.01 24.99 -9.07
N GLU A 327 40.60 23.79 -8.65
CA GLU A 327 41.22 23.01 -7.57
C GLU A 327 42.39 22.16 -8.05
N ALA A 328 42.60 22.03 -9.37
CA ALA A 328 43.71 21.28 -9.95
C ALA A 328 45.10 21.93 -9.73
N LYS A 329 45.24 22.83 -8.74
CA LYS A 329 46.54 23.33 -8.29
C LYS A 329 47.32 22.20 -7.62
N ASN A 330 48.50 21.90 -8.15
CA ASN A 330 49.57 21.06 -7.58
C ASN A 330 49.42 19.54 -7.77
N ARG A 331 49.48 19.07 -9.01
CA ARG A 331 50.10 17.77 -9.32
C ARG A 331 51.03 17.92 -10.52
N SER A 332 52.15 18.61 -10.32
CA SER A 332 53.32 18.59 -11.19
C SER A 332 54.56 18.38 -10.35
#